data_AF-A0AAE3D660-F1
#
_entry.id   AF-A0AAE3D660-F1
#
_cell.length_a   1.000
_cell.length_b   1.000
_cell.length_c   1.000
_cell.angle_alpha   90.00
_cell.angle_beta   90.00
_cell.angle_gamma   90.00
#
_symmetry.space_group_name_H-M   'P 1'
#
loop_
_entity.id
_entity.type
_entity.pdbx_description
1 polymer ?
#
loop_
_entity_poly.entity_id
_entity_poly.type
_entity_poly.pdbx_seq_one_letter_code
_entity_poly.pdbx_strand_id
1 'polypeptide(L)'
;MLHHNLEQEAEEYFRQLYNEYPLALKAYETILTSLSTLIKNNDYDNISCLIEYIEQGDGHYAFTYIGSTHRLLRILYILQIENKYLAPSPFSSACDNANELIDKYMLTLFALRRILFHFTEESLTDALTWLQCNAVSYIAVQIIIQGERIIPNQQFYSYLNIIYPGAADGQS
;
A
#
# COMPACT_ATOMS: atom_id res chain seq x y z
N MET A 1 10.66 40.26 11.46
CA MET A 1 9.80 40.05 10.28
C MET A 1 9.68 38.57 9.92
N LEU A 2 10.78 37.82 9.76
CA LEU A 2 10.71 36.37 9.45
C LEU A 2 9.92 35.54 10.48
N HIS A 3 10.12 35.79 11.79
CA HIS A 3 9.40 35.08 12.85
C HIS A 3 7.88 35.35 12.87
N HIS A 4 7.47 36.59 12.58
CA HIS A 4 6.05 36.95 12.56
C HIS A 4 5.29 36.30 11.39
N ASN A 5 5.98 36.09 10.27
CA ASN A 5 5.40 35.43 9.10
C ASN A 5 5.22 33.92 9.35
N LEU A 6 6.18 33.28 10.01
CA LEU A 6 6.10 31.86 10.38
C LEU A 6 5.00 31.58 11.42
N GLU A 7 4.79 32.50 12.37
CA GLU A 7 3.70 32.39 13.35
C GLU A 7 2.33 32.46 12.67
N GLN A 8 2.15 33.37 11.72
CA GLN A 8 0.91 33.49 10.95
C GLN A 8 0.66 32.27 10.07
N GLU A 9 1.68 31.79 9.35
CA GLU A 9 1.60 30.57 8.53
C GLU A 9 1.24 29.34 9.40
N ALA A 10 1.84 29.21 10.58
CA ALA A 10 1.54 28.12 11.51
C ALA A 10 0.09 28.19 12.03
N GLU A 11 -0.39 29.38 12.42
CA GLU A 11 -1.77 29.57 12.90
C GLU A 11 -2.79 29.27 11.80
N GLU A 12 -2.51 29.66 10.57
CA GLU A 12 -3.34 29.35 9.41
C GLU A 12 -3.37 27.85 9.12
N TYR A 13 -2.22 27.17 9.17
CA TYR A 13 -2.12 25.72 9.03
C TYR A 13 -2.91 24.98 10.13
N PHE A 14 -2.74 25.34 11.40
CA PHE A 14 -3.44 24.65 12.50
C PHE A 14 -4.94 24.88 12.45
N ARG A 15 -5.39 26.08 12.05
CA ARG A 15 -6.80 26.38 11.82
C ARG A 15 -7.38 25.58 10.66
N GLN A 16 -6.64 25.45 9.56
CA GLN A 16 -7.05 24.60 8.44
C GLN A 16 -7.15 23.14 8.88
N LEU A 17 -6.11 22.62 9.56
CA LEU A 17 -6.10 21.27 10.10
C LEU A 17 -7.29 21.02 11.05
N TYR A 18 -7.59 21.95 11.95
CA TYR A 18 -8.73 21.82 12.87
C TYR A 18 -10.07 21.65 12.15
N ASN A 19 -10.26 22.38 11.05
CA ASN A 19 -11.51 22.34 10.27
C ASN A 19 -11.59 21.14 9.32
N GLU A 20 -10.47 20.75 8.71
CA GLU A 20 -10.43 19.74 7.66
C GLU A 20 -10.18 18.32 8.19
N TYR A 21 -9.55 18.17 9.35
CA TYR A 21 -9.27 16.85 9.93
C TYR A 21 -10.54 16.01 10.20
N PRO A 22 -11.66 16.56 10.69
CA PRO A 22 -12.92 15.81 10.78
C PRO A 22 -13.43 15.30 9.42
N LEU A 23 -13.23 16.06 8.34
CA LEU A 23 -13.56 15.65 6.98
C LEU A 23 -12.66 14.49 6.54
N ALA A 24 -11.36 14.57 6.86
CA ALA A 24 -10.40 13.51 6.59
C ALA A 24 -10.77 12.19 7.29
N LEU A 25 -11.19 12.23 8.56
CA LEU A 25 -11.63 11.04 9.29
C LEU A 25 -12.85 10.39 8.62
N LYS A 26 -13.86 11.20 8.27
CA LYS A 26 -15.07 10.72 7.59
C LYS A 26 -14.75 10.12 6.21
N ALA A 27 -13.88 10.78 5.45
CA ALA A 27 -13.41 10.29 4.17
C ALA A 27 -12.64 8.96 4.32
N TYR A 28 -11.79 8.83 5.33
CA TYR A 28 -11.04 7.62 5.62
C TYR A 28 -11.95 6.43 5.97
N GLU A 29 -12.95 6.65 6.83
CA GLU A 29 -13.97 5.63 7.14
C GLU A 29 -14.76 5.20 5.88
N THR A 30 -15.09 6.16 5.02
CA THR A 30 -15.77 5.90 3.74
C THR A 30 -14.90 5.04 2.83
N ILE A 31 -13.59 5.32 2.74
CA ILE A 31 -12.64 4.53 1.96
C ILE A 31 -12.57 3.09 2.48
N LEU A 32 -12.40 2.90 3.79
CA LEU A 32 -12.31 1.56 4.39
C LEU A 32 -13.59 0.75 4.18
N THR A 33 -14.75 1.39 4.36
CA THR A 33 -16.05 0.74 4.19
C THR A 33 -16.29 0.36 2.73
N SER A 34 -15.98 1.27 1.81
CA SER A 34 -16.10 1.04 0.36
C SER A 34 -15.19 -0.09 -0.09
N LEU A 35 -13.91 -0.05 0.28
CA LEU A 35 -12.95 -1.12 -0.04
C LEU A 35 -13.39 -2.46 0.53
N SER A 36 -13.82 -2.51 1.79
CA SER A 36 -14.33 -3.76 2.39
C SER A 36 -15.56 -4.30 1.64
N THR A 37 -16.44 -3.43 1.14
CA THR A 37 -17.60 -3.81 0.35
C THR A 37 -17.19 -4.38 -1.02
N LEU A 38 -16.23 -3.75 -1.70
CA LEU A 38 -15.71 -4.21 -2.99
C LEU A 38 -15.08 -5.60 -2.88
N ILE A 39 -14.25 -5.84 -1.84
CA ILE A 39 -13.63 -7.15 -1.59
C ILE A 39 -14.70 -8.21 -1.37
N LYS A 40 -15.64 -7.96 -0.46
CA LYS A 40 -16.69 -8.93 -0.08
C LYS A 40 -17.57 -9.32 -1.27
N ASN A 41 -17.81 -8.38 -2.18
CA ASN A 41 -18.63 -8.59 -3.37
C ASN A 41 -17.81 -9.10 -4.57
N ASN A 42 -16.48 -9.22 -4.46
CA ASN A 42 -15.55 -9.46 -5.57
C ASN A 42 -15.73 -8.44 -6.72
N ASP A 43 -16.08 -7.21 -6.39
CA ASP A 43 -16.38 -6.13 -7.34
C ASP A 43 -15.12 -5.30 -7.61
N TYR A 44 -14.14 -5.91 -8.26
CA TYR A 44 -12.85 -5.27 -8.53
C TYR A 44 -12.90 -4.30 -9.72
N ASP A 45 -13.95 -4.35 -10.53
CA ASP A 45 -14.16 -3.41 -11.65
C ASP A 45 -14.44 -1.98 -11.15
N ASN A 46 -15.05 -1.85 -9.96
CA ASN A 46 -15.34 -0.56 -9.33
C ASN A 46 -14.18 0.04 -8.50
N ILE A 47 -12.98 -0.57 -8.52
CA ILE A 47 -11.81 0.00 -7.84
C ILE A 47 -11.45 1.40 -8.37
N SER A 48 -11.58 1.64 -9.68
CA SER A 48 -11.26 2.94 -10.28
C SER A 48 -12.08 4.07 -9.68
N CYS A 49 -13.36 3.84 -9.38
CA CYS A 49 -14.24 4.82 -8.73
C CYS A 49 -13.71 5.21 -7.33
N LEU A 50 -13.18 4.23 -6.58
CA LEU A 50 -12.59 4.50 -5.26
C LEU A 50 -11.24 5.22 -5.36
N ILE A 51 -10.44 4.91 -6.38
CA ILE A 51 -9.20 5.66 -6.67
C ILE A 51 -9.54 7.12 -7.01
N GLU A 52 -10.47 7.36 -7.93
CA GLU A 52 -10.92 8.70 -8.32
C GLU A 52 -11.47 9.49 -7.12
N TYR A 53 -12.23 8.83 -6.24
CA TYR A 53 -12.71 9.44 -4.99
C TYR A 53 -11.56 9.92 -4.09
N ILE A 54 -10.48 9.14 -3.96
CA ILE A 54 -9.31 9.50 -3.15
C ILE A 54 -8.50 10.63 -3.79
N GLU A 55 -8.31 10.58 -5.11
CA GLU A 55 -7.42 11.52 -5.79
C GLU A 55 -8.09 12.87 -6.08
N GLN A 56 -9.38 12.85 -6.44
CA GLN A 56 -10.08 14.02 -6.98
C GLN A 56 -11.37 14.38 -6.22
N GLY A 57 -11.88 13.47 -5.39
CA GLY A 57 -13.10 13.69 -4.59
C GLY A 57 -12.81 14.07 -3.14
N ASP A 58 -13.83 13.96 -2.29
CA ASP A 58 -13.71 14.21 -0.84
C ASP A 58 -12.73 13.27 -0.14
N GLY A 59 -12.39 12.14 -0.77
CA GLY A 59 -11.33 11.24 -0.32
C GLY A 59 -9.96 11.93 -0.24
N HIS A 60 -9.77 13.04 -0.95
CA HIS A 60 -8.54 13.83 -0.93
C HIS A 60 -8.22 14.39 0.46
N TYR A 61 -9.24 14.68 1.30
CA TYR A 61 -8.99 15.08 2.69
C TYR A 61 -8.27 13.98 3.47
N ALA A 62 -8.67 12.72 3.31
CA ALA A 62 -7.99 11.59 3.93
C ALA A 62 -6.58 11.39 3.35
N PHE A 63 -6.40 11.62 2.05
CA PHE A 63 -5.08 11.55 1.41
C PHE A 63 -4.11 12.59 1.97
N THR A 64 -4.58 13.81 2.21
CA THR A 64 -3.75 14.93 2.70
C THR A 64 -3.36 14.76 4.17
N TYR A 65 -4.28 14.32 5.03
CA TYR A 65 -4.07 14.36 6.49
C TYR A 65 -3.82 12.99 7.14
N ILE A 66 -4.15 11.88 6.49
CA ILE A 66 -4.04 10.54 7.07
C ILE A 66 -3.05 9.71 6.26
N GLY A 67 -1.86 9.49 6.82
CA GLY A 67 -0.75 8.85 6.11
C GLY A 67 -1.03 7.40 5.64
N SER A 68 -1.93 6.68 6.31
CA SER A 68 -2.34 5.33 5.86
C SER A 68 -3.10 5.34 4.54
N THR A 69 -3.74 6.47 4.17
CA THR A 69 -4.45 6.63 2.89
C THR A 69 -3.52 6.45 1.70
N HIS A 70 -2.25 6.87 1.77
CA HIS A 70 -1.29 6.62 0.71
C HIS A 70 -1.03 5.12 0.48
N ARG A 71 -0.99 4.32 1.55
CA ARG A 71 -0.82 2.86 1.44
C ARG A 71 -2.08 2.21 0.90
N LEU A 72 -3.26 2.66 1.32
CA LEU A 72 -4.53 2.23 0.74
C LEU A 72 -4.57 2.50 -0.76
N LEU A 73 -4.18 3.68 -1.20
CA LEU A 73 -4.13 4.01 -2.62
C LEU A 73 -3.20 3.07 -3.40
N ARG A 74 -2.04 2.71 -2.84
CA ARG A 74 -1.14 1.71 -3.44
C ARG A 74 -1.79 0.32 -3.52
N ILE A 75 -2.49 -0.10 -2.46
CA ILE A 75 -3.23 -1.37 -2.47
C ILE A 75 -4.29 -1.35 -3.57
N LEU A 76 -5.04 -0.25 -3.72
CA LEU A 76 -6.02 -0.11 -4.81
C LEU A 76 -5.37 -0.23 -6.19
N TYR A 77 -4.21 0.38 -6.40
CA TYR A 77 -3.46 0.23 -7.65
C TYR A 77 -2.98 -1.20 -7.89
N ILE A 78 -2.53 -1.92 -6.85
CA ILE A 78 -2.21 -3.35 -6.94
C ILE A 78 -3.43 -4.13 -7.44
N LEU A 79 -4.57 -3.96 -6.76
CA LEU A 79 -5.79 -4.69 -7.09
C LEU A 79 -6.31 -4.35 -8.49
N GLN A 80 -6.24 -3.08 -8.90
CA GLN A 80 -6.65 -2.64 -10.24
C GLN A 80 -5.80 -3.32 -11.33
N ILE A 81 -4.48 -3.36 -11.15
CA ILE A 81 -3.57 -3.97 -12.12
C ILE A 81 -3.76 -5.49 -12.14
N GLU A 82 -3.88 -6.13 -10.98
CA GLU A 82 -4.12 -7.57 -10.88
C GLU A 82 -5.45 -8.00 -11.50
N ASN A 83 -6.52 -7.21 -11.31
CA ASN A 83 -7.81 -7.44 -11.97
C ASN A 83 -7.66 -7.31 -13.49
N LYS A 84 -7.02 -6.24 -13.96
CA LYS A 84 -6.80 -5.99 -15.40
C LYS A 84 -6.02 -7.10 -16.09
N TYR A 85 -5.04 -7.70 -15.43
CA TYR A 85 -4.19 -8.75 -15.99
C TYR A 85 -4.60 -10.16 -15.54
N LEU A 86 -5.73 -10.32 -14.85
CA LEU A 86 -6.25 -11.59 -14.36
C LEU A 86 -5.17 -12.39 -13.60
N ALA A 87 -4.55 -11.75 -12.62
CA ALA A 87 -3.51 -12.38 -11.81
C ALA A 87 -4.06 -13.68 -11.16
N PRO A 88 -3.33 -14.80 -11.26
CA PRO A 88 -3.83 -16.10 -10.79
C PRO A 88 -4.05 -16.17 -9.27
N SER A 89 -3.37 -15.29 -8.53
CA SER A 89 -3.47 -15.16 -7.08
C SER A 89 -3.47 -13.68 -6.73
N PRO A 90 -4.64 -13.00 -6.72
CA PRO A 90 -4.72 -11.58 -6.43
C PRO A 90 -4.28 -11.28 -4.99
N PHE A 91 -3.80 -10.08 -4.75
CA PHE A 91 -3.33 -9.62 -3.45
C PHE A 91 -4.42 -9.66 -2.38
N SER A 92 -5.70 -9.50 -2.76
CA SER A 92 -6.87 -9.66 -1.88
C SER A 92 -7.19 -11.10 -1.48
N SER A 93 -6.47 -12.11 -2.01
CA SER A 93 -6.71 -13.51 -1.63
C SER A 93 -6.56 -13.71 -0.13
N ALA A 94 -7.57 -14.35 0.47
CA ALA A 94 -7.70 -14.59 1.92
C ALA A 94 -7.81 -13.30 2.77
N CYS A 95 -8.36 -12.23 2.20
CA CYS A 95 -8.75 -11.02 2.94
C CYS A 95 -10.25 -10.77 2.76
N ASP A 96 -10.96 -10.53 3.86
CA ASP A 96 -12.41 -10.26 3.87
C ASP A 96 -12.74 -8.77 3.97
N ASN A 97 -11.76 -7.93 4.35
CA ASN A 97 -11.97 -6.50 4.58
C ASN A 97 -10.70 -5.67 4.33
N ALA A 98 -10.87 -4.35 4.36
CA ALA A 98 -9.79 -3.39 4.11
C ALA A 98 -8.66 -3.47 5.14
N ASN A 99 -8.95 -3.77 6.41
CA ASN A 99 -7.91 -3.85 7.44
C ASN A 99 -6.98 -5.04 7.21
N GLU A 100 -7.53 -6.19 6.85
CA GLU A 100 -6.73 -7.37 6.52
C GLU A 100 -5.83 -7.14 5.30
N LEU A 101 -6.29 -6.39 4.30
CA LEU A 101 -5.45 -5.96 3.18
C LEU A 101 -4.31 -5.06 3.62
N ILE A 102 -4.57 -4.10 4.52
CA ILE A 102 -3.54 -3.22 5.08
C ILE A 102 -2.52 -4.07 5.86
N ASP A 103 -2.98 -5.00 6.69
CA ASP A 103 -2.11 -5.88 7.47
C ASP A 103 -1.25 -6.75 6.55
N LYS A 104 -1.84 -7.35 5.51
CA LYS A 104 -1.10 -8.11 4.50
C LYS A 104 -0.07 -7.23 3.79
N TYR A 105 -0.40 -5.99 3.43
CA TYR A 105 0.54 -5.04 2.84
C TYR A 105 1.70 -4.72 3.80
N MET A 106 1.40 -4.46 5.07
CA MET A 106 2.41 -4.14 6.08
C MET A 106 3.32 -5.32 6.37
N LEU A 107 2.78 -6.53 6.48
CA LEU A 107 3.55 -7.76 6.66
C LEU A 107 4.42 -8.07 5.43
N THR A 108 3.90 -7.86 4.22
CA THR A 108 4.67 -7.97 2.97
C THR A 108 5.85 -7.00 2.98
N LEU A 109 5.59 -5.72 3.26
CA LEU A 109 6.62 -4.69 3.35
C LEU A 109 7.68 -5.05 4.40
N PHE A 110 7.26 -5.59 5.54
CA PHE A 110 8.16 -6.00 6.61
C PHE A 110 9.04 -7.19 6.20
N ALA A 111 8.46 -8.19 5.53
CA ALA A 111 9.19 -9.32 4.96
C ALA A 111 10.22 -8.85 3.92
N LEU A 112 9.83 -7.96 3.00
CA LEU A 112 10.76 -7.38 2.01
C LEU A 112 11.91 -6.62 2.69
N ARG A 113 11.63 -5.81 3.71
CA ARG A 113 12.68 -5.12 4.46
C ARG A 113 13.62 -6.08 5.16
N ARG A 114 13.11 -7.17 5.74
CA ARG A 114 13.96 -8.22 6.35
C ARG A 114 14.88 -8.89 5.34
N ILE A 115 14.39 -9.18 4.13
CA ILE A 115 15.21 -9.70 3.04
C ILE A 115 16.29 -8.70 2.63
N LEU A 116 15.93 -7.40 2.53
CA LEU A 116 16.89 -6.36 2.14
C LEU A 116 18.01 -6.19 3.17
N PHE A 117 17.66 -6.08 4.44
CA PHE A 117 18.64 -5.82 5.50
C PHE A 117 19.40 -7.06 5.94
N HIS A 118 18.78 -8.24 5.81
CA HIS A 118 19.36 -9.54 6.18
C HIS A 118 20.11 -9.49 7.52
N PHE A 119 19.41 -9.09 8.60
CA PHE A 119 20.04 -8.94 9.92
C PHE A 119 20.51 -10.28 10.51
N THR A 120 19.76 -11.36 10.29
CA THR A 120 20.08 -12.74 10.69
C THR A 120 19.48 -13.73 9.71
N GLU A 121 20.05 -14.93 9.61
CA GLU A 121 19.54 -16.04 8.78
C GLU A 121 18.13 -16.47 9.21
N GLU A 122 17.83 -16.47 10.51
CA GLU A 122 16.49 -16.75 11.04
C GLU A 122 15.47 -15.71 10.55
N SER A 123 15.81 -14.42 10.65
CA SER A 123 14.93 -13.33 10.21
C SER A 123 14.66 -13.37 8.71
N LEU A 124 15.68 -13.73 7.92
CA LEU A 124 15.56 -13.95 6.48
C LEU A 124 14.64 -15.15 6.19
N THR A 125 14.87 -16.28 6.85
CA THR A 125 14.10 -17.51 6.65
C THR A 125 12.61 -17.29 6.95
N ASP A 126 12.30 -16.60 8.05
CA ASP A 126 10.93 -16.22 8.39
C ASP A 126 10.27 -15.36 7.30
N ALA A 127 10.99 -14.38 6.77
CA ALA A 127 10.49 -13.48 5.75
C ALA A 127 10.20 -14.20 4.43
N LEU A 128 11.10 -15.10 4.02
CA LEU A 128 10.92 -15.93 2.82
C LEU A 128 9.73 -16.88 2.99
N THR A 129 9.64 -17.55 4.14
CA THR A 129 8.53 -18.45 4.47
C THR A 129 7.20 -17.70 4.44
N TRP A 130 7.13 -16.51 5.02
CA TRP A 130 5.92 -15.69 5.01
C TRP A 130 5.47 -15.36 3.58
N LEU A 131 6.38 -14.93 2.71
CA LEU A 131 6.07 -14.59 1.31
C LEU A 131 5.64 -15.82 0.50
N GLN A 132 6.20 -17.00 0.78
CA GLN A 132 5.79 -18.25 0.12
C GLN A 132 4.39 -18.71 0.54
N CYS A 133 4.03 -18.53 1.82
CA CYS A 133 2.76 -19.00 2.36
C CYS A 133 1.60 -18.02 2.12
N ASN A 134 1.86 -16.72 1.98
CA ASN A 134 0.82 -15.69 1.92
C ASN A 134 0.74 -15.12 0.51
N ALA A 135 0.12 -15.86 -0.41
CA ALA A 135 -0.27 -15.46 -1.77
C ALA A 135 -0.14 -13.95 -2.07
N VAL A 136 1.06 -13.53 -2.49
CA VAL A 136 1.39 -12.16 -2.93
C VAL A 136 1.90 -12.29 -4.35
N SER A 137 1.34 -11.50 -5.28
CA SER A 137 1.84 -11.52 -6.66
C SER A 137 3.16 -10.76 -6.79
N TYR A 138 3.97 -11.11 -7.80
CA TYR A 138 5.18 -10.33 -8.09
C TYR A 138 4.86 -8.86 -8.45
N ILE A 139 3.69 -8.61 -9.06
CA ILE A 139 3.20 -7.25 -9.35
C ILE A 139 3.04 -6.46 -8.05
N ALA A 140 2.39 -7.04 -7.04
CA ALA A 140 2.24 -6.42 -5.73
C ALA A 140 3.62 -6.13 -5.09
N VAL A 141 4.56 -7.07 -5.17
CA VAL A 141 5.93 -6.87 -4.67
C VAL A 141 6.61 -5.69 -5.35
N GLN A 142 6.55 -5.58 -6.69
CA GLN A 142 7.17 -4.47 -7.42
C GLN A 142 6.55 -3.11 -7.05
N ILE A 143 5.23 -3.04 -6.95
CA ILE A 143 4.53 -1.81 -6.55
C ILE A 143 4.90 -1.42 -5.11
N ILE A 144 5.01 -2.39 -4.19
CA ILE A 144 5.44 -2.12 -2.81
C ILE A 144 6.89 -1.61 -2.77
N ILE A 145 7.81 -2.24 -3.52
CA ILE A 145 9.23 -1.82 -3.59
C ILE A 145 9.32 -0.37 -4.05
N GLN A 146 8.64 -0.02 -5.16
CA GLN A 146 8.65 1.32 -5.72
C GLN A 146 7.95 2.33 -4.79
N GLY A 147 6.78 1.98 -4.27
CA GLY A 147 5.96 2.85 -3.43
C GLY A 147 6.60 3.17 -2.08
N GLU A 148 7.32 2.21 -1.49
CA GLU A 148 7.99 2.34 -0.19
C GLU A 148 9.48 2.72 -0.32
N ARG A 149 9.93 3.01 -1.55
CA ARG A 149 11.31 3.43 -1.87
C ARG A 149 12.36 2.47 -1.33
N ILE A 150 12.09 1.17 -1.42
CA ILE A 150 13.06 0.13 -1.13
C ILE A 150 14.13 0.20 -2.22
N ILE A 151 15.42 0.23 -1.85
CA ILE A 151 16.55 0.24 -2.78
C ILE A 151 17.13 -1.18 -2.81
N PRO A 152 16.65 -2.07 -3.70
CA PRO A 152 17.11 -3.45 -3.75
C PRO A 152 18.51 -3.55 -4.35
N ASN A 153 19.28 -4.53 -3.89
CA ASN A 153 20.54 -4.95 -4.50
C ASN A 153 20.36 -6.31 -5.20
N GLN A 154 21.42 -6.80 -5.86
CA GLN A 154 21.37 -8.07 -6.57
C GLN A 154 21.04 -9.25 -5.64
N GLN A 155 21.53 -9.23 -4.40
CA GLN A 155 21.24 -10.27 -3.41
C GLN A 155 19.74 -10.32 -3.06
N PHE A 156 19.09 -9.16 -2.88
CA PHE A 156 17.65 -9.07 -2.65
C PHE A 156 16.86 -9.73 -3.79
N TYR A 157 17.21 -9.44 -5.05
CA TYR A 157 16.55 -10.07 -6.20
C TYR A 157 16.83 -11.57 -6.30
N SER A 158 18.03 -12.03 -5.92
CA SER A 158 18.32 -13.47 -5.87
C SER A 158 17.40 -14.22 -4.92
N TYR A 159 17.06 -13.63 -3.77
CA TYR A 159 16.09 -14.20 -2.82
C TYR A 159 14.65 -14.13 -3.35
N LEU A 160 14.25 -13.02 -3.98
CA LEU A 160 12.93 -12.95 -4.60
C LEU A 160 12.75 -13.97 -5.72
N ASN A 161 13.80 -14.28 -6.49
CA ASN A 161 13.73 -15.27 -7.57
C ASN A 161 13.51 -16.70 -7.06
N ILE A 162 13.82 -16.99 -5.79
CA ILE A 162 13.48 -18.27 -5.14
C ILE A 162 11.95 -18.41 -5.01
N ILE A 163 11.24 -17.30 -4.79
CA ILE A 163 9.80 -17.27 -4.58
C ILE A 163 9.05 -17.05 -5.90
N TYR A 164 9.58 -16.19 -6.76
CA TYR A 164 9.00 -15.76 -8.03
C TYR A 164 9.94 -16.09 -9.20
N PRO A 165 10.13 -17.38 -9.53
CA PRO A 165 11.06 -17.79 -10.57
C PRO A 165 10.70 -17.20 -11.93
N GLY A 166 11.69 -16.62 -12.62
CA GLY A 166 11.54 -16.04 -13.96
C GLY A 166 10.98 -14.62 -13.99
N ALA A 167 10.63 -14.04 -12.84
CA ALA A 167 10.14 -12.66 -12.76
C ALA A 167 11.27 -11.62 -12.77
N ALA A 168 12.50 -12.01 -12.43
CA ALA A 168 13.68 -11.15 -12.35
C ALA A 168 14.51 -11.10 -13.66
N ASP A 169 14.26 -12.00 -14.61
CA ASP A 169 15.07 -12.14 -15.84
C ASP A 169 14.88 -10.99 -16.85
N GLY A 170 13.95 -10.06 -16.58
CA GLY A 170 13.67 -8.89 -17.40
C GLY A 170 14.55 -7.66 -17.13
N GLN A 171 15.54 -7.75 -16.24
CA GLN A 171 16.51 -6.69 -15.97
C GLN A 171 17.88 -7.06 -16.59
N SER A 172 17.94 -7.09 -17.92
CA SER A 172 19.19 -7.19 -18.70
C SER A 172 19.57 -5.83 -19.27
#